data_AF-A0A443RUX0-F1
#
_entry.id   AF-A0A443RUX0-F1
#
_cell.length_a   1.000
_cell.length_b   1.000
_cell.length_c   1.000
_cell.angle_alpha   90.00
_cell.angle_beta   90.00
_cell.angle_gamma   90.00
#
_symmetry.space_group_name_H-M   'P 1'
#
loop_
_entity.id
_entity.type
_entity.pdbx_description
1 polymer ?
#
loop_
_entity_poly.entity_id
_entity_poly.type
_entity_poly.pdbx_seq_one_letter_code
_entity_poly.pdbx_strand_id
1 'polypeptide(L)'
;MQRYTNEQRISMVQCYYRAERNVAQAVRHYNTKYDIRGGGPNPKTIVQSVNRFESTGSEHDNTDNIGRPTTVFNEENMKNIQQLIRNNPRISIRQIEGQTKIFYGSIRTILKCLLGMFPYEVQLQQALTTQHIETRKTFANEII
;
A
#
# COMPACT_ATOMS: atom_id res chain seq x y z
N MET A 1 -13.07 -6.42 19.81
CA MET A 1 -11.73 -6.57 20.40
C MET A 1 -11.03 -5.22 20.32
N GLN A 2 -10.62 -4.62 21.44
CA GLN A 2 -9.98 -3.31 21.46
C GLN A 2 -8.59 -3.41 20.83
N ARG A 3 -8.28 -2.55 19.86
CA ARG A 3 -6.95 -2.49 19.23
C ARG A 3 -6.05 -1.55 20.02
N TYR A 4 -4.94 -2.06 20.53
CA TYR A 4 -3.91 -1.27 21.22
C TYR A 4 -2.91 -0.72 20.22
N THR A 5 -2.52 0.54 20.40
CA THR A 5 -1.42 1.17 19.65
C THR A 5 -0.08 0.57 20.05
N ASN A 6 0.96 0.75 19.22
CA ASN A 6 2.31 0.25 19.53
C ASN A 6 2.83 0.83 20.87
N GLU A 7 2.58 2.12 21.12
CA GLU A 7 2.95 2.78 22.37
C GLU A 7 2.27 2.16 23.60
N GLN A 8 0.98 1.81 23.47
CA GLN A 8 0.24 1.12 24.52
C GLN A 8 0.82 -0.26 24.80
N ARG A 9 1.17 -1.03 23.76
CA ARG A 9 1.81 -2.35 23.93
C ARG A 9 3.18 -2.26 24.58
N ILE A 10 4.01 -1.30 24.16
CA ILE A 10 5.30 -1.02 24.79
C ILE A 10 5.09 -0.66 26.28
N SER A 11 4.07 0.13 26.59
CA SER A 11 3.73 0.42 27.98
C SER A 11 3.31 -0.82 28.77
N MET A 12 2.62 -1.79 28.17
CA MET A 12 2.28 -3.06 28.83
C MET A 12 3.55 -3.84 29.20
N VAL A 13 4.52 -3.91 28.27
CA VAL A 13 5.81 -4.57 28.50
C VAL A 13 6.58 -3.87 29.63
N GLN A 14 6.65 -2.54 29.62
CA GLN A 14 7.28 -1.77 30.70
C GLN A 14 6.61 -2.02 32.06
N CYS A 15 5.27 -2.03 32.11
CA CYS A 15 4.53 -2.32 33.34
C CYS A 15 4.77 -3.74 33.83
N TYR A 16 4.94 -4.72 32.93
CA TYR A 16 5.22 -6.10 33.28
C TYR A 16 6.60 -6.29 33.92
N TYR A 17 7.65 -5.70 33.34
CA TYR A 17 8.99 -5.79 33.93
C TYR A 17 9.11 -4.98 35.23
N ARG A 18 8.42 -3.84 35.36
CA ARG A 18 8.34 -3.09 36.63
C ARG A 18 7.63 -3.85 37.73
N ALA A 19 6.66 -4.70 37.37
CA ALA A 19 5.92 -5.56 38.29
C ALA A 19 6.65 -6.87 38.62
N GLU A 20 7.96 -6.97 38.35
CA GLU A 20 8.75 -8.18 38.57
C GLU A 20 8.13 -9.44 37.95
N ARG A 21 7.55 -9.29 36.74
CA ARG A 21 6.86 -10.36 35.98
C ARG A 21 5.53 -10.82 36.59
N ASN A 22 4.95 -10.06 37.53
CA ASN A 22 3.61 -10.31 38.03
C ASN A 22 2.55 -9.65 37.13
N VAL A 23 1.78 -10.48 36.40
CA VAL A 23 0.76 -10.01 35.44
C VAL A 23 -0.33 -9.18 36.12
N ALA A 24 -0.80 -9.58 37.31
CA ALA A 24 -1.89 -8.88 37.98
C ALA A 24 -1.47 -7.47 38.44
N GLN A 25 -0.23 -7.33 38.93
CA GLN A 25 0.34 -6.03 39.26
C GLN A 25 0.62 -5.19 38.00
N ALA A 26 1.07 -5.82 36.90
CA ALA A 26 1.27 -5.14 35.62
C ALA A 26 -0.02 -4.51 35.09
N VAL A 27 -1.15 -5.23 35.16
CA VAL A 27 -2.48 -4.68 34.81
C VAL A 27 -2.82 -3.48 35.68
N ARG A 28 -2.59 -3.54 37.00
CA ARG A 28 -2.85 -2.42 37.91
C ARG A 28 -2.00 -1.21 37.56
N HIS A 29 -0.69 -1.39 37.37
CA HIS A 29 0.21 -0.30 36.96
C HIS A 29 -0.18 0.32 35.63
N TYR A 30 -0.60 -0.50 34.66
CA TYR A 30 -1.09 -0.02 33.38
C TYR A 30 -2.36 0.82 33.55
N ASN A 31 -3.34 0.32 34.31
CA ASN A 31 -4.59 1.05 34.56
C ASN A 31 -4.35 2.36 35.31
N THR A 32 -3.43 2.38 36.29
CA THR A 32 -3.03 3.61 36.99
C THR A 32 -2.36 4.59 36.03
N LYS A 33 -1.47 4.13 35.14
CA LYS A 33 -0.77 4.99 34.19
C LYS A 33 -1.70 5.67 33.18
N TYR A 34 -2.77 5.00 32.78
CA TYR A 34 -3.74 5.50 31.79
C TYR A 34 -5.07 5.97 32.40
N ASP A 35 -5.15 6.10 33.73
CA ASP A 35 -6.38 6.45 34.49
C ASP A 35 -7.62 5.64 34.06
N ILE A 36 -7.45 4.33 33.85
CA ILE A 36 -8.50 3.43 33.39
C ILE A 36 -9.30 2.91 34.58
N ARG A 37 -10.52 3.42 34.75
CA ARG A 37 -11.47 2.98 35.79
C ARG A 37 -12.29 1.77 35.31
N GLY A 38 -11.69 0.58 35.43
CA GLY A 38 -12.29 -0.67 34.97
C GLY A 38 -12.16 -0.87 33.45
N GLY A 39 -12.12 -2.14 33.00
CA GLY A 39 -11.96 -2.44 31.57
C GLY A 39 -10.52 -2.30 31.04
N GLY A 40 -9.52 -2.46 31.91
CA GLY A 40 -8.11 -2.53 31.54
C GLY A 40 -7.76 -3.71 30.62
N PRO A 41 -6.51 -3.80 30.15
CA PRO A 41 -6.08 -4.90 29.30
C PRO A 41 -6.28 -6.24 30.00
N ASN A 42 -6.76 -7.22 29.24
CA ASN A 42 -6.83 -8.59 29.70
C ASN A 42 -5.41 -9.05 30.08
N PRO A 43 -5.20 -9.73 31.23
CA PRO A 43 -3.93 -10.33 31.60
C PRO A 43 -3.24 -11.08 30.45
N LYS A 44 -4.01 -11.81 29.64
CA LYS A 44 -3.52 -12.53 28.46
C LYS A 44 -2.92 -11.60 27.40
N THR A 45 -3.46 -10.40 27.22
CA THR A 45 -2.94 -9.41 26.27
C THR A 45 -1.57 -8.90 26.70
N ILE A 46 -1.36 -8.64 27.99
CA ILE A 46 -0.04 -8.23 28.50
C ILE A 46 0.99 -9.33 28.25
N VAL A 47 0.66 -10.58 28.57
CA VAL A 47 1.55 -11.72 28.33
C VAL A 47 1.85 -11.89 26.83
N GLN A 48 0.85 -11.72 25.97
CA GLN A 48 1.05 -11.80 24.51
C GLN A 48 1.97 -10.71 23.98
N SER A 49 1.84 -9.48 24.48
CA SER A 49 2.78 -8.40 24.16
C SER A 49 4.19 -8.77 24.62
N VAL A 50 4.39 -9.11 25.90
CA VAL A 50 5.70 -9.51 26.42
C VAL A 50 6.33 -10.63 25.61
N ASN A 51 5.58 -11.70 25.31
CA ASN A 51 6.08 -12.81 24.51
C ASN A 51 6.50 -12.37 23.09
N ARG A 52 5.72 -11.49 22.46
CA ARG A 52 6.06 -10.92 21.15
C ARG A 52 7.32 -10.08 21.23
N PHE A 53 7.44 -9.23 22.25
CA PHE A 53 8.63 -8.41 22.47
C PHE A 53 9.87 -9.27 22.74
N GLU A 54 9.77 -10.30 23.56
CA GLU A 54 10.87 -11.23 23.84
C GLU A 54 11.26 -12.06 22.61
N SER A 55 10.31 -12.44 21.75
CA SER A 55 10.60 -13.23 20.54
C SER A 55 11.20 -12.41 19.40
N THR A 56 10.69 -11.19 19.18
CA THR A 56 10.99 -10.39 17.97
C THR A 56 11.80 -9.12 18.29
N GLY A 57 11.88 -8.71 19.55
CA GLY A 57 12.49 -7.44 19.98
C GLY A 57 11.66 -6.20 19.64
N SER A 58 10.44 -6.37 19.10
CA SER A 58 9.59 -5.27 18.62
C SER A 58 8.11 -5.54 18.89
N GLU A 59 7.38 -4.48 19.23
CA GLU A 59 5.91 -4.47 19.40
C GLU A 59 5.16 -3.93 18.19
N HIS A 60 5.89 -3.59 17.12
CA HIS A 60 5.29 -3.14 15.88
C HIS A 60 4.39 -4.22 15.30
N ASP A 61 3.31 -3.80 14.64
CA ASP A 61 2.46 -4.71 13.90
C ASP A 61 3.31 -5.49 12.89
N ASN A 62 3.10 -6.80 12.84
CA ASN A 62 3.83 -7.66 11.93
C ASN A 62 3.46 -7.28 10.50
N THR A 63 4.38 -6.61 9.81
CA THR A 63 4.22 -6.19 8.42
C THR A 63 4.19 -7.37 7.48
N ASP A 64 4.64 -8.55 7.87
CA ASP A 64 4.72 -9.72 6.99
C ASP A 64 3.34 -10.32 6.66
N ASN A 65 2.30 -9.94 7.43
CA ASN A 65 0.92 -10.29 7.15
C ASN A 65 0.26 -9.27 6.18
N ILE A 66 0.89 -8.99 5.03
CA ILE A 66 0.40 -8.07 3.98
C ILE A 66 -0.90 -8.60 3.32
N GLY A 67 -1.36 -9.79 3.72
CA GLY A 67 -2.53 -10.45 3.17
C GLY A 67 -2.14 -11.52 2.16
N ARG A 68 -3.12 -12.00 1.39
CA ARG A 68 -2.90 -13.06 0.40
C ARG A 68 -1.95 -12.55 -0.70
N PRO A 69 -0.81 -13.22 -0.96
CA PRO A 69 0.05 -12.86 -2.07
C PRO A 69 -0.73 -13.02 -3.38
N THR A 70 -0.74 -11.96 -4.18
CA THR A 70 -1.44 -11.90 -5.46
C THR A 70 -0.50 -12.35 -6.57
N THR A 71 -0.72 -13.56 -7.09
CA THR A 71 0.04 -14.15 -8.22
C THR A 71 -0.06 -13.37 -9.52
N VAL A 72 -1.00 -12.43 -9.62
CA VAL A 72 -1.22 -11.62 -10.81
C VAL A 72 -0.18 -10.49 -10.91
N PHE A 73 0.34 -9.99 -9.79
CA PHE A 73 1.31 -8.88 -9.74
C PHE A 73 2.75 -9.38 -9.93
N ASN A 74 2.99 -10.07 -11.04
CA ASN A 74 4.31 -10.53 -11.45
C ASN A 74 4.93 -9.53 -12.44
N GLU A 75 6.26 -9.44 -12.47
CA GLU A 75 6.99 -8.57 -13.40
C GLU A 75 6.69 -8.90 -14.87
N GLU A 76 6.46 -10.17 -15.19
CA GLU A 76 6.12 -10.61 -16.55
C GLU A 76 4.79 -10.03 -17.02
N ASN A 77 3.75 -10.13 -16.18
CA ASN A 77 2.44 -9.56 -16.47
C ASN A 77 2.51 -8.04 -16.61
N MET A 78 3.30 -7.38 -15.76
CA MET A 78 3.53 -5.93 -15.83
C MET A 78 4.18 -5.54 -17.15
N LYS A 79 5.25 -6.24 -17.57
CA LYS A 79 5.94 -5.99 -18.84
C LYS A 79 5.01 -6.21 -20.04
N ASN A 80 4.22 -7.28 -20.02
CA ASN A 80 3.25 -7.57 -21.08
C ASN A 80 2.20 -6.46 -21.21
N ILE A 81 1.55 -6.07 -20.10
CA ILE A 81 0.59 -4.96 -20.08
C ILE A 81 1.23 -3.65 -20.56
N GLN A 82 2.46 -3.36 -20.12
CA GLN A 82 3.19 -2.16 -20.53
C GLN A 82 3.49 -2.15 -22.04
N GLN A 83 3.85 -3.30 -22.61
CA GLN A 83 4.06 -3.43 -24.06
C GLN A 83 2.76 -3.21 -24.85
N LEU A 84 1.64 -3.78 -24.40
CA LEU A 84 0.35 -3.56 -25.04
C LEU A 84 -0.05 -2.08 -25.10
N ILE A 85 0.19 -1.34 -24.02
CA ILE A 85 -0.09 0.10 -23.96
C ILE A 85 0.90 0.90 -24.80
N ARG A 86 2.19 0.53 -24.81
CA ARG A 86 3.17 1.19 -25.68
C ARG A 86 2.83 1.01 -27.16
N ASN A 87 2.35 -0.16 -27.54
CA ASN A 87 1.96 -0.46 -28.93
C ASN A 87 0.68 0.26 -29.32
N ASN A 88 -0.29 0.35 -28.41
CA ASN A 88 -1.53 1.10 -28.62
C ASN A 88 -1.94 1.89 -27.36
N PRO A 89 -1.56 3.18 -27.27
CA PRO A 89 -1.87 4.01 -26.11
C PRO A 89 -3.37 4.24 -25.86
N ARG A 90 -4.23 3.97 -26.86
CA ARG A 90 -5.69 4.13 -26.78
C ARG A 90 -6.41 2.84 -26.42
N ILE A 91 -5.68 1.76 -26.12
CA ILE A 91 -6.28 0.47 -25.79
C ILE A 91 -7.05 0.55 -24.46
N SER A 92 -8.25 -0.01 -24.44
CA SER A 92 -9.07 -0.06 -23.23
C SER A 92 -8.65 -1.22 -22.32
N ILE A 93 -8.84 -1.07 -21.01
CA ILE A 93 -8.56 -2.14 -20.04
C ILE A 93 -9.32 -3.43 -20.37
N ARG A 94 -10.55 -3.33 -20.90
CA ARG A 94 -11.34 -4.51 -21.31
C ARG A 94 -10.71 -5.25 -22.50
N GLN A 95 -10.10 -4.52 -23.43
CA GLN A 95 -9.35 -5.16 -24.53
C GLN A 95 -8.07 -5.82 -24.02
N ILE A 96 -7.37 -5.20 -23.07
CA ILE A 96 -6.19 -5.80 -22.42
C ILE A 96 -6.59 -7.09 -21.69
N GLU A 97 -7.71 -7.10 -20.97
CA GLU A 97 -8.25 -8.30 -20.30
C GLU A 97 -8.50 -9.44 -21.31
N GLY A 98 -9.12 -9.14 -22.45
CA GLY A 98 -9.33 -10.10 -23.53
C GLY A 98 -8.03 -10.68 -24.12
N GLN A 99 -6.93 -9.93 -24.09
CA GLN A 99 -5.62 -10.35 -24.61
C GLN A 99 -4.76 -11.08 -23.57
N THR A 100 -4.86 -10.70 -22.30
CA THR A 100 -3.96 -11.17 -21.23
C THR A 100 -4.59 -12.20 -20.29
N LYS A 101 -5.91 -12.43 -20.36
CA LYS A 101 -6.70 -13.25 -19.42
C LYS A 101 -6.58 -12.81 -17.95
N ILE A 102 -6.17 -11.56 -17.71
CA ILE A 102 -6.12 -10.96 -16.38
C ILE A 102 -7.40 -10.16 -16.17
N PHE A 103 -8.03 -10.33 -15.00
CA PHE A 103 -9.23 -9.59 -14.65
C PHE A 103 -9.04 -8.07 -14.72
N TYR A 104 -10.06 -7.37 -15.21
CA TYR A 104 -10.12 -5.91 -15.32
C TYR A 104 -9.61 -5.17 -14.07
N GLY A 105 -10.07 -5.59 -12.88
CA GLY A 105 -9.72 -4.94 -11.61
C GLY A 105 -8.23 -5.05 -11.29
N SER A 106 -7.62 -6.18 -11.60
CA SER A 106 -6.18 -6.40 -11.41
C SER A 106 -5.36 -5.55 -12.38
N ILE A 107 -5.76 -5.49 -13.66
CA ILE A 107 -5.09 -4.62 -14.65
C ILE A 107 -5.18 -3.17 -14.19
N ARG A 108 -6.36 -2.69 -13.76
CA ARG A 108 -6.52 -1.33 -13.24
C ARG A 108 -5.58 -1.03 -12.07
N THR A 109 -5.41 -1.98 -11.15
CA THR A 109 -4.47 -1.85 -10.02
C THR A 109 -3.02 -1.83 -10.49
N ILE A 110 -2.65 -2.68 -11.45
CA ILE A 110 -1.31 -2.68 -12.06
C ILE A 110 -1.01 -1.32 -12.69
N LEU A 111 -1.94 -0.81 -13.51
CA LEU A 111 -1.76 0.49 -14.18
C LEU A 111 -1.61 1.63 -13.17
N LYS A 112 -2.52 1.73 -12.20
CA LYS A 112 -2.56 2.85 -11.27
C LYS A 112 -1.48 2.77 -10.19
N CYS A 113 -1.33 1.62 -9.53
CA CYS A 113 -0.50 1.50 -8.33
C CYS A 113 0.93 1.05 -8.62
N LEU A 114 1.16 0.21 -9.64
CA LEU A 114 2.49 -0.34 -9.93
C LEU A 114 3.19 0.43 -11.05
N LEU A 115 2.48 0.75 -12.14
CA LEU A 115 3.05 1.49 -13.28
C LEU A 115 2.87 3.02 -13.17
N GLY A 116 2.07 3.51 -12.23
CA GLY A 116 1.82 4.95 -12.05
C GLY A 116 1.15 5.62 -13.25
N MET A 117 0.41 4.85 -14.06
CA MET A 117 -0.30 5.36 -15.23
C MET A 117 -1.69 5.87 -14.83
N PHE A 118 -1.98 7.10 -15.23
CA PHE A 118 -3.27 7.73 -15.00
C PHE A 118 -4.01 7.92 -16.33
N PRO A 119 -5.36 7.86 -16.33
CA PRO A 119 -6.12 8.24 -17.50
C PRO A 119 -5.79 9.68 -17.88
N TYR A 120 -5.47 9.90 -19.15
CA TYR A 120 -5.25 11.21 -19.71
C TYR A 120 -6.41 11.55 -20.67
N GLU A 121 -6.91 12.77 -20.56
CA GLU A 121 -7.92 13.28 -21.49
C GLU A 121 -7.25 13.63 -22.82
N VAL A 122 -7.62 12.92 -23.88
CA VAL A 122 -7.08 13.18 -25.21
C VAL A 122 -7.55 14.56 -25.68
N GLN A 123 -6.61 15.50 -25.78
CA GLN A 123 -6.88 16.81 -26.37
C GLN A 123 -7.12 16.65 -27.87
N LEU A 124 -8.30 17.07 -28.33
CA LEU A 124 -8.62 17.13 -29.74
C LEU A 124 -8.00 18.40 -30.34
N GLN A 125 -7.19 18.20 -31.38
CA GLN A 125 -6.57 19.29 -32.13
C GLN A 125 -7.01 19.22 -33.59
N GLN A 126 -6.80 20.33 -34.31
CA GLN A 126 -7.06 20.35 -35.76
C GLN A 126 -6.14 19.37 -36.49
N ALA A 127 -6.71 18.64 -37.45
CA ALA A 127 -5.93 17.76 -38.31
C ALA A 127 -4.99 18.60 -39.18
N LEU A 128 -3.69 18.27 -39.15
CA LEU A 128 -2.68 18.95 -39.94
C LEU A 128 -2.43 18.19 -41.23
N THR A 129 -2.39 18.92 -42.35
CA THR A 129 -1.85 18.41 -43.61
C THR A 129 -0.33 18.43 -43.56
N THR A 130 0.33 17.67 -44.43
CA THR A 130 1.79 17.62 -44.52
C THR A 130 2.39 19.02 -44.74
N GLN A 131 1.76 19.83 -45.59
CA GLN A 131 2.16 21.22 -45.83
C GLN A 131 2.11 22.07 -44.57
N HIS A 132 1.03 21.98 -43.78
CA HIS A 132 0.92 22.74 -42.52
C HIS A 132 2.00 22.34 -41.51
N ILE A 133 2.40 21.06 -41.49
CA ILE A 133 3.50 20.59 -40.62
C ILE A 133 4.82 21.23 -41.04
N GLU A 134 5.12 21.26 -42.34
CA GLU A 134 6.36 21.84 -42.86
C GLU A 134 6.46 23.34 -42.60
N THR A 135 5.43 24.12 -42.97
CA THR A 135 5.42 25.57 -42.75
C THR A 135 5.57 25.94 -41.28
N ARG A 136 4.93 25.18 -40.38
CA ARG A 136 5.06 25.42 -38.93
C ARG A 136 6.47 25.11 -38.43
N LYS A 137 7.10 24.05 -38.95
CA LYS A 137 8.48 23.69 -38.59
C LYS A 137 9.48 24.73 -39.11
N THR A 138 9.35 25.18 -40.35
CA THR A 138 10.25 26.20 -40.92
C THR A 138 10.13 27.51 -40.14
N PHE A 139 8.90 27.97 -39.89
CA PHE A 139 8.64 29.16 -39.09
C PHE A 139 9.22 29.06 -37.67
N ALA A 140 9.05 27.91 -37.00
CA ALA A 140 9.61 27.70 -35.66
C ALA A 140 11.15 27.72 -35.66
N ASN A 141 11.80 27.19 -36.70
CA ASN A 141 13.25 27.20 -36.84
C ASN A 141 13.80 28.60 -37.19
N GLU A 142 13.01 29.47 -37.83
CA GLU A 142 13.41 30.85 -38.16
C GLU A 142 13.30 31.81 -36.96
N ILE A 143 12.46 31.48 -35.98
CA ILE A 143 12.27 32.29 -34.77
C ILE A 143 13.34 32.04 -33.69
N ILE A 144 13.98 30.88 -33.72
CA ILE A 144 15.07 30.49 -32.80
C ILE A 144 16.39 31.03 -33.34
#